data_AF-A0A954A5X2-F1
#
_entry.id   AF-A0A954A5X2-F1
#
_cell.length_a   1.000
_cell.length_b   1.000
_cell.length_c   1.000
_cell.angle_alpha   90.00
_cell.angle_beta   90.00
_cell.angle_gamma   90.00
#
_symmetry.space_group_name_H-M   'P 1'
#
loop_
_entity.id
_entity.type
_entity.pdbx_description
1 polymer ?
#
loop_
_entity_poly.entity_id
_entity_poly.type
_entity_poly.pdbx_seq_one_letter_code
_entity_poly.pdbx_strand_id
1 'polypeptide(L)'
;MTDATGPSGSIGSVEVLLTHVSPANVVGWSLGVCHDPIPLDIEGATSGATTQTVFAGGPPDFELITIVFDGTEPPGTSPGVNHGVVFSFLGLVTLPPGTDYELLVIDYAFAGPAGTVTELTICDDTTSGGVPISTVISCTCAVSPAPITFPGTITIADPMPFMRGDCNDDGLLDLSDVVTDLAYAFAGGTVPSCLDACDANDDGRIDVSDAVALLAWLFTPGTAPLPPPSACGIDPTTDALDCAASVSCP
;
A
#
# COMPACT_ATOMS: atom_id res chain seq x y z
N MET A 1 -4.03 4.42 13.08
CA MET A 1 -3.77 4.17 11.64
C MET A 1 -4.66 3.02 11.22
N THR A 2 -4.86 2.79 9.92
CA THR A 2 -5.52 1.56 9.47
C THR A 2 -4.58 0.36 9.59
N ASP A 3 -5.16 -0.83 9.51
CA ASP A 3 -4.42 -2.08 9.40
C ASP A 3 -4.29 -2.46 7.92
N ALA A 4 -3.23 -3.20 7.57
CA ALA A 4 -3.09 -3.84 6.27
C ALA A 4 -2.72 -5.32 6.41
N THR A 5 -3.12 -6.13 5.44
CA THR A 5 -2.82 -7.56 5.43
C THR A 5 -2.70 -8.03 3.99
N GLY A 6 -1.69 -8.84 3.70
CA GLY A 6 -1.45 -9.38 2.38
C GLY A 6 -0.28 -10.36 2.41
N PRO A 7 -0.10 -11.14 1.35
CA PRO A 7 0.96 -12.14 1.30
C PRO A 7 2.36 -11.52 1.21
N SER A 8 3.39 -12.30 1.55
CA SER A 8 4.78 -11.90 1.26
C SER A 8 4.95 -11.65 -0.23
N GLY A 9 5.54 -10.52 -0.60
CA GLY A 9 5.70 -10.09 -1.99
C GLY A 9 4.58 -9.16 -2.48
N SER A 10 3.52 -8.93 -1.73
CA SER A 10 2.50 -7.94 -2.12
C SER A 10 2.81 -6.54 -1.60
N ILE A 11 2.12 -5.54 -2.16
CA ILE A 11 2.06 -4.18 -1.64
C ILE A 11 0.74 -3.94 -0.92
N GLY A 12 0.79 -3.35 0.28
CA GLY A 12 -0.40 -2.91 1.01
C GLY A 12 -0.27 -1.48 1.53
N SER A 13 -1.38 -0.74 1.48
CA SER A 13 -1.43 0.66 1.90
C SER A 13 -1.97 0.81 3.33
N VAL A 14 -1.40 1.74 4.09
CA VAL A 14 -1.89 2.17 5.40
C VAL A 14 -2.20 3.65 5.39
N GLU A 15 -3.34 4.00 5.97
CA GLU A 15 -3.83 5.36 6.09
C GLU A 15 -3.58 5.91 7.51
N VAL A 16 -3.05 7.13 7.56
CA VAL A 16 -2.96 7.93 8.79
C VAL A 16 -4.19 8.81 8.88
N LEU A 17 -5.08 8.49 9.80
CA LEU A 17 -6.35 9.18 10.00
C LEU A 17 -6.32 10.09 11.24
N LEU A 18 -6.96 11.25 11.14
CA LEU A 18 -7.21 12.14 12.27
C LEU A 18 -8.70 12.21 12.59
N THR A 19 -9.04 11.94 13.84
CA THR A 19 -10.31 12.32 14.43
C THR A 19 -10.07 13.42 15.45
N HIS A 20 -10.81 14.52 15.36
CA HIS A 20 -10.79 15.54 16.41
C HIS A 20 -12.17 16.12 16.65
N VAL A 21 -12.47 16.33 17.93
CA VAL A 21 -13.77 16.83 18.41
C VAL A 21 -13.67 18.21 19.06
N SER A 22 -12.48 18.81 19.01
CA SER A 22 -12.17 20.07 19.68
C SER A 22 -12.80 21.25 18.93
N PRO A 23 -13.41 22.23 19.61
CA PRO A 23 -13.90 23.43 18.95
C PRO A 23 -12.78 24.32 18.37
N ALA A 24 -11.52 24.08 18.78
CA ALA A 24 -10.38 24.70 18.14
C ALA A 24 -10.01 23.92 16.87
N ASN A 25 -10.31 24.49 15.72
CA ASN A 25 -10.08 23.86 14.43
C ASN A 25 -8.58 23.67 14.17
N VAL A 26 -8.24 22.61 13.42
CA VAL A 26 -6.87 22.29 13.03
C VAL A 26 -6.42 23.25 11.91
N VAL A 27 -5.14 23.62 11.89
CA VAL A 27 -4.53 24.53 10.89
C VAL A 27 -3.30 23.93 10.20
N GLY A 28 -2.90 22.74 10.60
CA GLY A 28 -1.74 22.01 10.09
C GLY A 28 -1.31 20.94 11.07
N TRP A 29 -0.32 20.16 10.68
CA TRP A 29 0.25 19.11 11.51
C TRP A 29 1.69 18.80 11.13
N SER A 30 2.35 18.08 12.03
CA SER A 30 3.67 17.49 11.87
C SER A 30 3.62 16.14 12.56
N LEU A 31 3.97 15.06 11.89
CA LEU A 31 3.97 13.72 12.48
C LEU A 31 5.00 12.82 11.80
N GLY A 32 5.55 11.88 12.57
CA GLY A 32 6.33 10.74 12.06
C GLY A 32 5.55 9.45 12.23
N VAL A 33 5.65 8.55 11.26
CA VAL A 33 5.20 7.15 11.34
C VAL A 33 6.43 6.27 11.35
N CYS A 34 6.56 5.39 12.35
CA CYS A 34 7.68 4.48 12.52
C CYS A 34 7.20 3.02 12.50
N HIS A 35 8.07 2.11 12.03
CA HIS A 35 7.88 0.67 12.11
C HIS A 35 9.19 -0.08 12.40
N ASP A 36 9.09 -1.38 12.70
CA ASP A 36 10.26 -2.24 12.82
C ASP A 36 10.95 -2.37 11.44
N PRO A 37 12.28 -2.23 11.34
CA PRO A 37 13.03 -2.39 10.10
C PRO A 37 12.93 -3.75 9.41
N ILE A 38 12.37 -4.78 10.06
CA ILE A 38 12.17 -6.09 9.42
C ILE A 38 10.78 -6.61 9.77
N PRO A 39 9.92 -6.98 8.80
CA PRO A 39 10.20 -7.17 7.38
C PRO A 39 9.30 -6.29 6.48
N LEU A 40 9.43 -4.97 6.58
CA LEU A 40 8.63 -4.05 5.78
C LEU A 40 9.54 -3.05 5.08
N ASP A 41 9.33 -2.88 3.79
CA ASP A 41 9.95 -1.82 3.01
C ASP A 41 8.89 -0.78 2.63
N ILE A 42 9.24 0.51 2.69
CA ILE A 42 8.33 1.59 2.27
C ILE A 42 8.52 1.80 0.76
N GLU A 43 7.50 1.46 -0.02
CA GLU A 43 7.49 1.66 -1.48
C GLU A 43 7.16 3.11 -1.84
N GLY A 44 6.28 3.74 -1.06
CA GLY A 44 5.80 5.08 -1.36
C GLY A 44 5.05 5.71 -0.20
N ALA A 45 4.91 7.02 -0.27
CA ALA A 45 4.03 7.78 0.61
C ALA A 45 3.43 8.95 -0.15
N THR A 46 2.11 9.11 -0.05
CA THR A 46 1.34 10.09 -0.79
C THR A 46 0.39 10.87 0.11
N SER A 47 -0.01 12.05 -0.37
CA SER A 47 -0.92 12.95 0.36
C SER A 47 -2.30 12.33 0.48
N GLY A 48 -2.86 12.30 1.69
CA GLY A 48 -4.21 11.81 1.93
C GLY A 48 -5.29 12.73 1.33
N ALA A 49 -6.46 12.17 1.06
CA ALA A 49 -7.59 12.83 0.42
C ALA A 49 -8.07 14.08 1.17
N THR A 50 -8.02 14.07 2.51
CA THR A 50 -8.34 15.28 3.28
C THR A 50 -7.26 16.33 3.08
N THR A 51 -5.98 15.95 3.20
CA THR A 51 -4.84 16.85 2.98
C THR A 51 -4.96 17.56 1.63
N GLN A 52 -5.27 16.83 0.56
CA GLN A 52 -5.41 17.39 -0.78
C GLN A 52 -6.56 18.41 -0.95
N THR A 53 -7.44 18.55 0.05
CA THR A 53 -8.63 19.40 -0.03
C THR A 53 -8.76 20.41 1.10
N VAL A 54 -7.82 20.48 2.05
CA VAL A 54 -7.89 21.35 3.23
C VAL A 54 -7.97 22.85 2.90
N PHE A 55 -7.46 23.28 1.75
CA PHE A 55 -7.47 24.68 1.32
C PHE A 55 -8.66 25.00 0.41
N ALA A 56 -9.85 25.11 1.02
CA ALA A 56 -11.10 25.41 0.31
C ALA A 56 -11.39 24.47 -0.88
N GLY A 57 -11.05 23.18 -0.73
CA GLY A 57 -11.16 22.17 -1.78
C GLY A 57 -9.90 21.97 -2.62
N GLY A 58 -8.80 22.66 -2.31
CA GLY A 58 -7.47 22.46 -2.90
C GLY A 58 -6.40 22.03 -1.89
N PRO A 59 -5.17 21.77 -2.36
CA PRO A 59 -4.05 21.32 -1.54
C PRO A 59 -3.55 22.43 -0.60
N PRO A 60 -2.84 22.09 0.49
CA PRO A 60 -2.31 23.06 1.43
C PRO A 60 -1.23 23.95 0.78
N ASP A 61 -1.00 25.13 1.35
CA ASP A 61 0.10 26.00 0.92
C ASP A 61 1.49 25.35 1.10
N PHE A 62 1.63 24.43 2.04
CA PHE A 62 2.83 23.63 2.23
C PHE A 62 2.51 22.21 2.66
N GLU A 63 3.20 21.28 2.01
CA GLU A 63 3.27 19.87 2.37
C GLU A 63 4.68 19.36 2.09
N LEU A 64 5.19 18.55 3.02
CA LEU A 64 6.41 17.80 2.84
C LEU A 64 6.19 16.37 3.36
N ILE A 65 6.45 15.41 2.49
CA ILE A 65 6.50 13.98 2.81
C ILE A 65 7.95 13.54 2.63
N THR A 66 8.54 12.97 3.67
CA THR A 66 9.92 12.46 3.64
C THR A 66 9.91 11.01 4.07
N ILE A 67 10.30 10.10 3.19
CA ILE A 67 10.56 8.70 3.51
C ILE A 67 11.97 8.62 4.11
N VAL A 68 12.07 8.02 5.28
CA VAL A 68 13.27 7.96 6.10
C VAL A 68 13.73 6.50 6.18
N PHE A 69 14.33 6.04 5.09
CA PHE A 69 15.12 4.80 4.99
C PHE A 69 15.74 4.69 3.58
N ASP A 70 17.05 4.48 3.47
CA ASP A 70 17.69 4.14 2.17
C ASP A 70 18.57 2.87 2.25
N GLY A 71 18.51 2.16 3.38
CA GLY A 71 19.32 0.96 3.64
C GLY A 71 20.79 1.22 4.02
N THR A 72 21.24 2.48 4.14
CA THR A 72 22.63 2.82 4.51
C THR A 72 22.84 3.17 5.99
N GLU A 73 21.77 3.10 6.78
CA GLU A 73 21.73 3.65 8.14
C GLU A 73 22.26 2.67 9.21
N PRO A 74 22.66 3.18 10.39
CA PRO A 74 23.20 2.34 11.46
C PRO A 74 22.19 1.28 11.94
N PRO A 75 22.65 0.11 12.42
CA PRO A 75 21.78 -0.86 13.08
C PRO A 75 21.03 -0.25 14.27
N GLY A 76 19.73 -0.51 14.39
CA GLY A 76 18.85 0.06 15.43
C GLY A 76 18.07 1.30 15.00
N THR A 77 18.12 1.62 13.71
CA THR A 77 17.34 2.67 13.05
C THR A 77 15.93 2.15 12.72
N SER A 78 14.90 2.90 13.08
CA SER A 78 13.50 2.59 12.71
C SER A 78 13.13 3.34 11.44
N PRO A 79 12.90 2.65 10.30
CA PRO A 79 12.36 3.28 9.10
C PRO A 79 11.03 3.95 9.39
N GLY A 80 10.72 4.96 8.58
CA GLY A 80 9.48 5.69 8.74
C GLY A 80 9.20 6.73 7.68
N VAL A 81 8.07 7.42 7.85
CA VAL A 81 7.64 8.52 7.01
C VAL A 81 7.32 9.73 7.87
N ASN A 82 7.88 10.88 7.50
CA ASN A 82 7.55 12.16 8.09
C ASN A 82 6.58 12.92 7.21
N HIS A 83 5.56 13.53 7.83
CA HIS A 83 4.59 14.37 7.14
C HIS A 83 4.43 15.70 7.87
N GLY A 84 4.70 16.79 7.17
CA GLY A 84 4.52 18.16 7.66
C GLY A 84 3.61 18.94 6.73
N VAL A 85 2.56 19.55 7.28
CA VAL A 85 1.54 20.29 6.52
C VAL A 85 1.21 21.61 7.19
N VAL A 86 1.17 22.67 6.38
CA VAL A 86 0.65 23.99 6.77
C VAL A 86 -0.44 24.38 5.78
N PHE A 87 -1.67 24.56 6.25
CA PHE A 87 -2.80 24.78 5.35
C PHE A 87 -2.67 26.05 4.54
N SER A 88 -2.18 27.13 5.16
CA SER A 88 -2.13 28.45 4.56
C SER A 88 -1.11 29.36 5.24
N PHE A 89 -0.34 30.13 4.45
CA PHE A 89 0.58 31.17 4.93
C PHE A 89 -0.07 32.56 5.00
N LEU A 90 -1.12 32.80 4.21
CA LEU A 90 -1.64 34.15 3.95
C LEU A 90 -3.03 34.41 4.55
N GLY A 91 -3.71 33.37 5.03
CA GLY A 91 -5.05 33.46 5.61
C GLY A 91 -5.34 32.34 6.62
N LEU A 92 -6.46 32.46 7.32
CA LEU A 92 -6.93 31.43 8.23
C LEU A 92 -7.75 30.40 7.46
N VAL A 93 -7.11 29.27 7.17
CA VAL A 93 -7.77 28.06 6.69
C VAL A 93 -7.74 27.05 7.83
N THR A 94 -8.88 26.41 8.05
CA THR A 94 -9.04 25.52 9.20
C THR A 94 -9.83 24.28 8.84
N LEU A 95 -9.48 23.17 9.46
CA LEU A 95 -10.22 21.92 9.40
C LEU A 95 -11.10 21.79 10.66
N PRO A 96 -12.44 21.88 10.53
CA PRO A 96 -13.36 21.80 11.66
C PRO A 96 -13.39 20.40 12.28
N PRO A 97 -14.06 20.19 13.43
CA PRO A 97 -14.25 18.87 14.02
C PRO A 97 -14.81 17.86 13.04
N GLY A 98 -14.28 16.65 13.11
CA GLY A 98 -14.67 15.54 12.24
C GLY A 98 -13.92 14.27 12.60
N THR A 99 -14.30 13.20 11.90
CA THR A 99 -13.70 11.88 12.01
C THR A 99 -13.04 11.53 10.68
N ASP A 100 -12.09 10.59 10.74
CA ASP A 100 -11.51 9.94 9.56
C ASP A 100 -10.93 10.89 8.51
N TYR A 101 -10.32 11.99 8.97
CA TYR A 101 -9.55 12.85 8.09
C TYR A 101 -8.28 12.13 7.63
N GLU A 102 -8.26 11.67 6.39
CA GLU A 102 -7.11 11.01 5.77
C GLU A 102 -5.97 12.01 5.52
N LEU A 103 -4.93 11.90 6.34
CA LEU A 103 -3.77 12.79 6.32
C LEU A 103 -2.72 12.32 5.31
N LEU A 104 -2.36 11.05 5.38
CA LEU A 104 -1.24 10.45 4.67
C LEU A 104 -1.58 9.00 4.30
N VAL A 105 -1.16 8.55 3.13
CA VAL A 105 -1.20 7.15 2.71
C VAL A 105 0.24 6.66 2.53
N ILE A 106 0.58 5.53 3.13
CA ILE A 106 1.92 4.91 3.01
C ILE A 106 1.76 3.52 2.40
N ASP A 107 2.50 3.26 1.33
CA ASP A 107 2.52 1.98 0.64
C ASP A 107 3.73 1.17 1.13
N TYR A 108 3.46 -0.03 1.64
CA TYR A 108 4.46 -0.95 2.17
C TYR A 108 4.56 -2.19 1.29
N ALA A 109 5.78 -2.58 0.91
CA ALA A 109 6.05 -3.92 0.42
C ALA A 109 6.17 -4.88 1.60
N PHE A 110 5.41 -5.97 1.55
CA PHE A 110 5.42 -7.01 2.56
C PHE A 110 6.58 -7.96 2.30
N ALA A 111 7.74 -7.65 2.86
CA ALA A 111 8.89 -8.54 2.84
C ALA A 111 8.79 -9.57 3.97
N GLY A 112 9.39 -10.75 3.87
CA GLY A 112 9.54 -11.65 5.03
C GLY A 112 8.42 -12.68 5.27
N PRO A 113 8.55 -13.47 6.34
CA PRO A 113 7.81 -14.73 6.44
C PRO A 113 6.35 -14.51 6.81
N ALA A 114 5.49 -15.32 6.22
CA ALA A 114 4.09 -15.41 6.58
C ALA A 114 3.88 -15.68 8.08
N GLY A 115 2.79 -15.13 8.62
CA GLY A 115 2.47 -15.11 10.04
C GLY A 115 3.21 -14.03 10.83
N THR A 116 4.05 -13.22 10.18
CA THR A 116 4.68 -12.06 10.82
C THR A 116 3.66 -10.93 10.96
N VAL A 117 3.67 -10.29 12.13
CA VAL A 117 2.86 -9.11 12.42
C VAL A 117 3.80 -8.01 12.91
N THR A 118 3.72 -6.85 12.28
CA THR A 118 4.49 -5.66 12.64
C THR A 118 3.55 -4.52 13.02
N GLU A 119 3.87 -3.82 14.11
CA GLU A 119 3.10 -2.66 14.57
C GLU A 119 3.66 -1.37 13.94
N LEU A 120 2.76 -0.51 13.48
CA LEU A 120 3.04 0.85 13.05
C LEU A 120 2.70 1.81 14.17
N THR A 121 3.60 2.74 14.48
CA THR A 121 3.41 3.70 15.57
C THR A 121 3.65 5.13 15.11
N ILE A 122 2.97 6.09 15.75
CA ILE A 122 3.31 7.51 15.60
C ILE A 122 4.48 7.82 16.51
N CYS A 123 5.51 8.48 15.99
CA CYS A 123 6.78 8.70 16.67
C CYS A 123 7.31 10.12 16.49
N ASP A 124 8.04 10.59 17.50
CA ASP A 124 8.75 11.89 17.51
C ASP A 124 10.21 11.76 17.02
N ASP A 125 10.60 10.59 16.52
CA ASP A 125 11.95 10.36 15.99
C ASP A 125 11.92 9.21 14.98
N THR A 126 11.81 9.55 13.69
CA THR A 126 12.23 8.64 12.62
C THR A 126 13.75 8.69 12.59
N THR A 127 14.40 7.85 13.38
CA THR A 127 15.87 7.76 13.38
C THR A 127 16.34 7.41 11.96
N SER A 128 17.19 8.26 11.37
CA SER A 128 17.87 8.19 10.04
C SER A 128 17.81 9.54 9.28
N GLY A 129 18.43 10.58 9.82
CA GLY A 129 18.55 11.86 9.09
C GLY A 129 18.71 13.10 9.97
N GLY A 130 18.51 12.95 11.29
CA GLY A 130 18.72 14.05 12.23
C GLY A 130 17.70 15.18 12.10
N VAL A 131 16.52 14.93 11.51
CA VAL A 131 15.39 15.85 11.55
C VAL A 131 14.49 15.41 12.71
N PRO A 132 14.65 15.98 13.92
CA PRO A 132 13.72 15.73 15.00
C PRO A 132 12.35 16.25 14.55
N ILE A 133 11.41 15.34 14.33
CA ILE A 133 10.00 15.69 14.12
C ILE A 133 9.29 15.63 15.45
N SER A 134 8.38 16.55 15.72
CA SER A 134 7.49 16.41 16.86
C SER A 134 6.10 16.18 16.34
N THR A 135 5.42 15.19 16.92
CA THR A 135 4.02 14.91 16.64
C THR A 135 3.17 16.03 17.23
N VAL A 136 2.72 16.91 16.34
CA VAL A 136 1.94 18.10 16.68
C VAL A 136 0.76 18.22 15.74
N ILE A 137 -0.44 18.31 16.32
CA ILE A 137 -1.63 18.76 15.60
C ILE A 137 -1.85 20.23 15.95
N SER A 138 -1.53 21.12 15.01
CA SER A 138 -1.66 22.56 15.21
C SER A 138 -3.11 22.98 15.11
N CYS A 139 -3.58 23.80 16.05
CA CYS A 139 -4.95 24.32 16.05
C CYS A 139 -5.02 25.84 16.24
N THR A 140 -6.21 26.41 16.06
CA THR A 140 -6.54 27.82 16.40
C THR A 140 -6.59 28.08 17.92
N CYS A 141 -5.72 27.40 18.66
CA CYS A 141 -5.64 27.32 20.10
C CYS A 141 -4.32 27.95 20.57
N ALA A 142 -4.20 28.27 21.86
CA ALA A 142 -2.95 28.84 22.40
C ALA A 142 -1.83 27.79 22.52
N VAL A 143 -2.19 26.53 22.75
CA VAL A 143 -1.26 25.41 22.90
C VAL A 143 -1.82 24.22 22.14
N SER A 144 -1.02 23.65 21.25
CA SER A 144 -1.39 22.44 20.51
C SER A 144 -1.39 21.25 21.46
N PRO A 145 -2.48 20.47 21.55
CA PRO A 145 -2.51 19.29 22.39
C PRO A 145 -1.64 18.18 21.80
N ALA A 146 -1.04 17.37 22.67
CA ALA A 146 -0.46 16.10 22.24
C ALA A 146 -1.61 15.17 21.78
N PRO A 147 -1.55 14.59 20.58
CA PRO A 147 -2.59 13.70 20.10
C PRO A 147 -2.58 12.38 20.88
N ILE A 148 -3.75 11.76 21.00
CA ILE A 148 -3.85 10.35 21.40
C ILE A 148 -3.62 9.53 20.14
N THR A 149 -2.66 8.62 20.17
CA THR A 149 -2.25 7.84 19.01
C THR A 149 -2.79 6.42 19.13
N PHE A 150 -3.31 5.89 18.02
CA PHE A 150 -3.66 4.48 17.89
C PHE A 150 -2.75 3.86 16.83
N PRO A 151 -2.04 2.77 17.17
CA PRO A 151 -1.19 2.08 16.21
C PRO A 151 -2.03 1.51 15.07
N GLY A 152 -1.35 1.14 13.99
CA GLY A 152 -1.87 0.25 12.96
C GLY A 152 -1.04 -1.04 12.98
N THR A 153 -1.50 -2.06 12.30
CA THR A 153 -0.76 -3.31 12.15
C THR A 153 -0.67 -3.72 10.71
N ILE A 154 0.48 -4.27 10.34
CA ILE A 154 0.67 -4.97 9.08
C ILE A 154 0.84 -6.44 9.41
N THR A 155 0.03 -7.28 8.78
CA THR A 155 0.10 -8.74 8.91
C THR A 155 0.50 -9.35 7.57
N ILE A 156 1.59 -10.11 7.55
CA ILE A 156 2.02 -10.86 6.38
C ILE A 156 1.30 -12.20 6.40
N ALA A 157 0.36 -12.36 5.48
CA ALA A 157 -0.38 -13.59 5.29
C ALA A 157 0.47 -14.65 4.57
N ASP A 158 0.06 -15.91 4.68
CA ASP A 158 0.61 -16.95 3.81
C ASP A 158 0.25 -16.63 2.35
N PRO A 159 1.22 -16.59 1.42
CA PRO A 159 0.93 -16.47 0.01
C PRO A 159 0.09 -17.66 -0.43
N MET A 160 -1.07 -17.36 -1.02
CA MET A 160 -1.96 -18.39 -1.52
C MET A 160 -1.37 -18.96 -2.82
N PRO A 161 -1.14 -20.28 -2.90
CA PRO A 161 -0.67 -20.88 -4.12
C PRO A 161 -1.71 -20.72 -5.24
N PHE A 162 -1.23 -20.52 -6.47
CA PHE A 162 -2.07 -20.46 -7.66
C PHE A 162 -1.35 -21.12 -8.84
N MET A 163 -2.09 -21.35 -9.92
CA MET A 163 -1.53 -21.81 -11.19
C MET A 163 -1.45 -20.64 -12.16
N ARG A 164 -0.23 -20.19 -12.51
CA ARG A 164 -0.07 -19.08 -13.46
C ARG A 164 -0.73 -19.39 -14.79
N GLY A 165 -1.56 -18.46 -15.27
CA GLY A 165 -2.37 -18.56 -16.47
C GLY A 165 -3.78 -19.14 -16.26
N ASP A 166 -4.11 -19.67 -15.09
CA ASP A 166 -5.44 -20.24 -14.76
C ASP A 166 -6.37 -19.13 -14.24
N CYS A 167 -6.59 -18.12 -15.09
CA CYS A 167 -7.28 -16.88 -14.72
C CYS A 167 -8.75 -17.11 -14.31
N ASN A 168 -9.35 -18.22 -14.75
CA ASN A 168 -10.71 -18.59 -14.35
C ASN A 168 -10.77 -19.51 -13.10
N ASP A 169 -9.60 -19.92 -12.57
CA ASP A 169 -9.42 -20.75 -11.37
C ASP A 169 -10.15 -22.12 -11.44
N ASP A 170 -10.18 -22.74 -12.62
CA ASP A 170 -10.77 -24.06 -12.84
C ASP A 170 -9.76 -25.22 -12.89
N GLY A 171 -8.46 -24.88 -12.85
CA GLY A 171 -7.34 -25.82 -12.83
C GLY A 171 -6.92 -26.33 -14.21
N LEU A 172 -7.47 -25.75 -15.29
CA LEU A 172 -7.17 -26.12 -16.68
C LEU A 172 -6.71 -24.90 -17.49
N LEU A 173 -5.40 -24.83 -17.76
CA LEU A 173 -4.85 -23.83 -18.68
C LEU A 173 -5.39 -24.03 -20.11
N ASP A 174 -6.37 -23.23 -20.52
CA ASP A 174 -6.98 -23.26 -21.83
C ASP A 174 -7.46 -21.89 -22.36
N LEU A 175 -8.27 -21.90 -23.43
CA LEU A 175 -8.75 -20.66 -24.06
C LEU A 175 -9.72 -19.87 -23.18
N SER A 176 -10.38 -20.51 -22.23
CA SER A 176 -11.33 -19.87 -21.33
C SER A 176 -10.64 -18.93 -20.34
N ASP A 177 -9.39 -19.21 -19.98
CA ASP A 177 -8.54 -18.31 -19.20
C ASP A 177 -8.25 -17.03 -19.96
N VAL A 178 -7.81 -17.15 -21.23
CA VAL A 178 -7.55 -16.00 -22.11
C VAL A 178 -8.80 -15.13 -22.25
N VAL A 179 -9.97 -15.77 -22.36
CA VAL A 179 -11.24 -15.04 -22.44
C VAL A 179 -11.56 -14.33 -21.13
N THR A 180 -11.28 -14.95 -19.98
CA THR A 180 -11.52 -14.39 -18.65
C THR A 180 -10.61 -13.20 -18.38
N ASP A 181 -9.32 -13.35 -18.67
CA ASP A 181 -8.29 -12.31 -18.60
C ASP A 181 -8.71 -11.08 -19.43
N LEU A 182 -8.93 -11.25 -20.73
CA LEU A 182 -9.36 -10.15 -21.61
C LEU A 182 -10.71 -9.53 -21.20
N ALA A 183 -11.64 -10.33 -20.68
CA ALA A 183 -12.93 -9.84 -20.21
C ALA A 183 -12.75 -8.94 -18.98
N TYR A 184 -11.91 -9.33 -18.02
CA TYR A 184 -11.58 -8.53 -16.86
C TYR A 184 -10.82 -7.26 -17.28
N ALA A 185 -9.74 -7.39 -18.04
CA ALA A 185 -8.87 -6.28 -18.45
C ALA A 185 -9.59 -5.18 -19.26
N PHE A 186 -10.53 -5.57 -20.16
CA PHE A 186 -11.07 -4.63 -21.15
C PHE A 186 -12.59 -4.57 -21.25
N ALA A 187 -13.33 -5.54 -20.73
CA ALA A 187 -14.78 -5.64 -20.92
C ALA A 187 -15.61 -5.40 -19.64
N GLY A 188 -14.96 -5.05 -18.52
CA GLY A 188 -15.63 -4.91 -17.22
C GLY A 188 -16.19 -6.25 -16.73
N GLY A 189 -15.47 -7.34 -17.03
CA GLY A 189 -15.75 -8.67 -16.52
C GLY A 189 -15.71 -8.74 -15.00
N THR A 190 -16.17 -9.86 -14.46
CA THR A 190 -16.04 -10.13 -13.03
C THR A 190 -14.57 -10.14 -12.63
N VAL A 191 -14.26 -9.58 -11.46
CA VAL A 191 -12.90 -9.66 -10.89
C VAL A 191 -12.55 -11.13 -10.65
N PRO A 192 -11.45 -11.66 -11.22
CA PRO A 192 -10.96 -13.00 -10.96
C PRO A 192 -10.70 -13.24 -9.47
N SER A 193 -10.78 -14.50 -9.03
CA SER A 193 -10.46 -14.88 -7.64
C SER A 193 -8.97 -14.69 -7.32
N CYS A 194 -8.11 -14.80 -8.33
CA CYS A 194 -6.67 -14.70 -8.24
C CYS A 194 -6.15 -13.85 -9.40
N LEU A 195 -5.69 -12.63 -9.09
CA LEU A 195 -5.17 -11.71 -10.10
C LEU A 195 -3.77 -12.15 -10.58
N ASP A 196 -2.96 -12.74 -9.71
CA ASP A 196 -1.65 -13.29 -10.10
C ASP A 196 -1.78 -14.45 -11.11
N ALA A 197 -2.89 -15.19 -11.08
CA ALA A 197 -3.16 -16.21 -12.09
C ALA A 197 -3.44 -15.60 -13.48
N CYS A 198 -3.96 -14.37 -13.53
CA CYS A 198 -4.24 -13.65 -14.77
C CYS A 198 -3.01 -12.87 -15.30
N ASP A 199 -2.05 -12.53 -14.44
CA ASP A 199 -0.72 -12.04 -14.84
C ASP A 199 0.14 -13.21 -15.37
N ALA A 200 -0.16 -13.61 -16.60
CA ALA A 200 0.48 -14.75 -17.24
C ALA A 200 1.93 -14.47 -17.62
N ASN A 201 2.31 -13.20 -17.78
CA ASN A 201 3.66 -12.81 -18.19
C ASN A 201 4.58 -12.38 -17.02
N ASP A 202 4.03 -12.25 -15.81
CA ASP A 202 4.70 -11.90 -14.55
C ASP A 202 5.33 -10.50 -14.58
N ASP A 203 4.58 -9.51 -15.09
CA ASP A 203 5.04 -8.11 -15.19
C ASP A 203 4.35 -7.11 -14.26
N GLY A 204 3.47 -7.61 -13.38
CA GLY A 204 2.72 -6.89 -12.37
C GLY A 204 1.56 -6.09 -12.92
N ARG A 205 1.08 -6.42 -14.14
CA ARG A 205 -0.08 -5.79 -14.78
C ARG A 205 -0.91 -6.84 -15.47
N ILE A 206 -2.23 -6.61 -15.45
CA ILE A 206 -3.16 -7.40 -16.24
C ILE A 206 -3.54 -6.61 -17.49
N ASP A 207 -2.99 -7.00 -18.64
CA ASP A 207 -3.28 -6.40 -19.93
C ASP A 207 -3.26 -7.40 -21.10
N VAL A 208 -3.19 -6.89 -22.34
CA VAL A 208 -3.25 -7.74 -23.54
C VAL A 208 -2.02 -8.64 -23.69
N SER A 209 -0.91 -8.31 -23.04
CA SER A 209 0.32 -9.08 -23.11
C SER A 209 0.21 -10.42 -22.38
N ASP A 210 -0.61 -10.51 -21.33
CA ASP A 210 -0.94 -11.76 -20.62
C ASP A 210 -1.67 -12.74 -21.51
N ALA A 211 -2.76 -12.29 -22.12
CA ALA A 211 -3.49 -13.04 -23.13
C ALA A 211 -2.58 -13.53 -24.27
N VAL A 212 -1.65 -12.68 -24.74
CA VAL A 212 -0.69 -13.06 -25.78
C VAL A 212 0.30 -14.11 -25.28
N ALA A 213 0.81 -13.97 -24.05
CA ALA A 213 1.72 -14.94 -23.43
C ALA A 213 1.04 -16.31 -23.27
N LEU A 214 -0.20 -16.33 -22.77
CA LEU A 214 -0.96 -17.55 -22.58
C LEU A 214 -1.34 -18.21 -23.92
N LEU A 215 -1.75 -17.44 -24.93
CA LEU A 215 -1.98 -17.97 -26.29
C LEU A 215 -0.71 -18.54 -26.92
N ALA A 216 0.44 -17.88 -26.72
CA ALA A 216 1.73 -18.37 -27.19
C ALA A 216 2.08 -19.70 -26.51
N TRP A 217 1.82 -19.83 -25.22
CA TRP A 217 2.01 -21.09 -24.48
C TRP A 217 1.10 -22.20 -25.01
N LEU A 218 -0.20 -21.93 -25.19
CA LEU A 218 -1.20 -22.90 -25.64
C LEU A 218 -0.94 -23.45 -27.04
N PHE A 219 -0.56 -22.59 -27.99
CA PHE A 219 -0.45 -22.97 -29.41
C PHE A 219 0.97 -23.14 -29.91
N THR A 220 1.98 -22.68 -29.17
CA THR A 220 3.39 -22.91 -29.48
C THR A 220 4.17 -23.46 -28.28
N PRO A 221 3.86 -24.68 -27.79
CA PRO A 221 4.53 -25.25 -26.64
C PRO A 221 6.04 -25.38 -26.90
N GLY A 222 6.86 -24.74 -26.05
CA GLY A 222 8.33 -24.81 -26.10
C GLY A 222 9.05 -23.57 -26.62
N THR A 223 8.35 -22.57 -27.18
CA THR A 223 8.95 -21.28 -27.57
C THR A 223 8.68 -20.15 -26.57
N ALA A 224 7.63 -20.28 -25.76
CA ALA A 224 7.27 -19.34 -24.70
C ALA A 224 6.69 -20.15 -23.51
N PRO A 225 7.52 -20.77 -22.66
CA PRO A 225 7.02 -21.27 -21.37
C PRO A 225 6.48 -20.09 -20.56
N LEU A 226 5.40 -20.30 -19.80
CA LEU A 226 4.99 -19.33 -18.79
C LEU A 226 6.12 -19.18 -17.75
N PRO A 227 6.30 -17.98 -17.18
CA PRO A 227 7.15 -17.81 -16.01
C PRO A 227 6.77 -18.76 -14.88
N PRO A 228 7.73 -19.21 -14.06
CA PRO A 228 7.39 -19.97 -12.88
C PRO A 228 6.52 -19.13 -11.91
N PRO A 229 5.69 -19.78 -11.09
CA PRO A 229 5.33 -21.19 -11.16
C PRO A 229 4.22 -21.44 -12.20
N SER A 230 4.47 -22.30 -13.19
CA SER A 230 3.46 -22.75 -14.17
C SER A 230 2.60 -23.93 -13.66
N ALA A 231 2.61 -24.14 -12.34
CA ALA A 231 1.87 -25.12 -11.56
C ALA A 231 1.56 -24.44 -10.21
N CYS A 232 0.81 -25.08 -9.33
CA CYS A 232 0.51 -24.51 -8.01
C CYS A 232 1.79 -24.04 -7.29
N GLY A 233 1.88 -22.74 -7.06
CA GLY A 233 3.00 -22.09 -6.41
C GLY A 233 2.70 -20.63 -6.08
N ILE A 234 3.66 -19.98 -5.44
CA ILE A 234 3.56 -18.56 -5.04
C ILE A 234 4.12 -17.67 -6.14
N ASP A 235 3.63 -16.44 -6.24
CA ASP A 235 4.24 -15.42 -7.09
C ASP A 235 5.72 -15.22 -6.68
N PRO A 236 6.69 -15.40 -7.59
CA PRO A 236 8.09 -15.17 -7.30
C PRO A 236 8.49 -13.69 -7.40
N THR A 237 7.65 -12.85 -8.01
CA THR A 237 7.86 -11.41 -8.10
C THR A 237 7.06 -10.69 -7.03
N THR A 238 7.18 -9.37 -6.98
CA THR A 238 6.58 -8.55 -5.93
C THR A 238 5.90 -7.40 -6.60
N ASP A 239 4.58 -7.32 -6.46
CA ASP A 239 3.77 -6.25 -7.01
C ASP A 239 2.45 -6.08 -6.24
N ALA A 240 1.48 -5.39 -6.85
CA ALA A 240 0.21 -5.04 -6.20
C ALA A 240 -0.92 -6.02 -6.52
N LEU A 241 -0.68 -7.02 -7.36
CA LEU A 241 -1.61 -8.11 -7.64
C LEU A 241 -1.52 -9.13 -6.49
N ASP A 242 -2.65 -9.80 -6.24
CA ASP A 242 -2.73 -10.84 -5.24
C ASP A 242 -3.79 -11.90 -5.61
N CYS A 243 -3.86 -12.93 -4.79
CA CYS A 243 -4.91 -13.93 -4.86
C CYS A 243 -5.80 -13.88 -3.62
N ALA A 244 -7.07 -13.53 -3.81
CA ALA A 244 -8.08 -13.50 -2.78
C ALA A 244 -8.68 -14.90 -2.51
N ALA A 245 -8.73 -15.75 -3.54
CA ALA A 245 -9.05 -17.18 -3.43
C ALA A 245 -8.37 -17.97 -4.57
N SER A 246 -8.03 -19.23 -4.31
CA SER A 246 -7.53 -20.18 -5.30
C SER A 246 -8.17 -21.54 -5.01
N VAL A 247 -9.05 -21.99 -5.89
CA VAL A 247 -9.74 -23.29 -5.80
C VAL A 247 -8.89 -24.38 -6.41
N SER A 248 -8.15 -24.06 -7.49
CA SER A 248 -7.29 -25.02 -8.18
C SER A 248 -6.03 -25.37 -7.38
N CYS A 249 -5.59 -24.48 -6.49
CA CYS A 249 -4.40 -24.65 -5.65
C CYS A 249 -4.68 -24.36 -4.14
N PRO A 250 -5.25 -25.32 -3.40
CA PRO A 250 -5.58 -25.18 -1.97
C PRO A 250 -4.39 -25.32 -1.01
#